data_AF-A0A1Y1N2Q7-F1
#
_entry.id   AF-A0A1Y1N2Q7-F1
#
_cell.length_a   1.000
_cell.length_b   1.000
_cell.length_c   1.000
_cell.angle_alpha   90.00
_cell.angle_beta   90.00
_cell.angle_gamma   90.00
#
_symmetry.space_group_name_H-M   'P 1'
#
loop_
_entity.id
_entity.type
_entity.pdbx_description
1 polymer ?
#
loop_
_entity_poly.entity_id
_entity_poly.type
_entity_poly.pdbx_seq_one_letter_code
_entity_poly.pdbx_strand_id
1 'polypeptide(L)'
;TLQDAKKQCDSCRASFGKYACLLCFIFDDYWKGQFHCDKCGLCRVGGQNNYFHCTECNMCLARTLMDNHKCVTDCAAGNCPVCAENLHTTRKTLHVLPCGHILHSQCYEA
;
A
#
# COMPACT_ATOMS: atom_id res chain seq x y z
N THR A 1 -1.93 -3.56 30.18
CA THR A 1 -2.70 -2.31 30.38
C THR A 1 -3.65 -2.17 29.23
N LEU A 2 -4.95 -2.06 29.49
CA LEU A 2 -5.92 -1.65 28.46
C LEU A 2 -5.66 -0.18 28.13
N GLN A 3 -5.57 0.16 26.84
CA GLN A 3 -5.26 1.51 26.38
C GLN A 3 -5.78 1.74 24.95
N ASP A 4 -5.89 3.01 24.56
CA ASP A 4 -6.15 3.39 23.18
C ASP A 4 -4.95 3.08 22.25
N ALA A 5 -5.23 3.01 20.95
CA ALA A 5 -4.20 2.82 19.94
C ALA A 5 -3.20 3.98 19.95
N LYS A 6 -1.97 3.68 20.37
CA LYS A 6 -0.84 4.62 20.46
C LYS A 6 0.42 3.91 19.98
N LYS A 7 1.48 4.67 19.71
CA LYS A 7 2.77 4.10 19.27
C LYS A 7 3.53 3.38 20.40
N GLN A 8 3.19 3.69 21.66
CA GLN A 8 3.88 3.19 22.84
C GLN A 8 2.89 2.79 23.93
N CYS A 9 3.31 1.87 24.80
CA CYS A 9 2.56 1.47 25.99
C CYS A 9 2.46 2.63 26.99
N ASP A 10 1.27 2.90 27.51
CA ASP A 10 1.05 3.99 28.48
C ASP A 10 1.76 3.74 29.83
N SER A 11 1.95 2.47 30.19
CA SER A 11 2.54 2.07 31.48
C SER A 11 4.07 1.93 31.42
N CYS A 12 4.61 1.19 30.44
CA CYS A 12 6.04 0.90 30.37
C CYS A 12 6.80 1.64 29.27
N ARG A 13 6.11 2.47 28.46
CA ARG A 13 6.68 3.23 27.35
C ARG A 13 7.35 2.41 26.24
N ALA A 14 7.24 1.08 26.27
CA ALA A 14 7.71 0.22 25.20
C ALA A 14 7.01 0.58 23.87
N SER A 15 7.78 0.68 22.79
CA SER A 15 7.24 0.87 21.44
C SER A 15 6.56 -0.40 20.96
N PHE A 16 5.39 -0.28 20.32
CA PHE A 16 4.69 -1.44 19.73
C PHE A 16 5.24 -1.85 18.36
N GLY A 17 6.16 -1.07 17.82
CA GLY A 17 6.88 -1.38 16.59
C GLY A 17 7.78 -0.24 16.16
N LYS A 18 8.60 -0.49 15.13
CA LYS A 18 9.42 0.54 14.47
C LYS A 18 8.58 1.41 13.54
N TYR A 19 7.51 0.86 12.98
CA TYR A 19 6.49 1.57 12.24
C TYR A 19 5.13 1.41 12.91
N ALA A 20 4.41 2.52 13.05
CA ALA A 20 3.06 2.53 13.59
C ALA A 20 2.21 3.54 12.82
N CYS A 21 1.14 3.05 12.20
CA CYS A 21 0.11 3.86 11.55
C CYS A 21 -1.19 3.73 12.32
N LEU A 22 -1.56 4.79 13.03
CA LEU A 22 -2.78 4.82 13.85
C LEU A 22 -4.05 5.02 13.01
N LEU A 23 -3.92 5.51 11.77
CA LEU A 23 -5.04 5.61 10.83
C LEU A 23 -5.49 4.22 10.35
N CYS A 24 -4.54 3.31 10.12
CA CYS A 24 -4.81 1.94 9.66
C CYS A 24 -4.74 0.90 10.79
N PHE A 25 -4.43 1.31 12.02
CA PHE A 25 -4.13 0.44 13.17
C PHE A 25 -3.09 -0.65 12.87
N ILE A 26 -2.01 -0.29 12.18
CA ILE A 26 -0.89 -1.19 11.84
C ILE A 26 0.31 -0.89 12.73
N PHE A 27 0.88 -1.94 13.32
CA PHE A 27 2.13 -1.93 14.07
C PHE A 27 3.06 -2.97 13.46
N ASP A 28 4.28 -2.57 13.08
CA ASP A 28 5.28 -3.44 12.47
C ASP A 28 6.65 -3.19 13.12
N ASP A 29 7.30 -4.25 13.57
CA ASP A 29 8.59 -4.16 14.27
C ASP A 29 9.81 -4.24 13.33
N TYR A 30 9.56 -4.34 12.02
CA TYR A 30 10.58 -4.30 11.00
C TYR A 30 10.48 -3.02 10.17
N TRP A 31 11.61 -2.42 9.82
CA TRP A 31 11.63 -1.31 8.88
C TRP A 31 11.68 -1.85 7.45
N LYS A 32 10.59 -1.66 6.70
CA LYS A 32 10.44 -2.07 5.30
C LYS A 32 10.22 -0.85 4.38
N GLY A 33 10.47 0.35 4.90
CA GLY A 33 10.08 1.60 4.25
C GLY A 33 8.56 1.77 4.17
N GLN A 34 7.83 1.39 5.22
CA GLN A 34 6.38 1.54 5.26
C GLN A 34 6.01 3.03 5.31
N PHE A 35 4.92 3.38 4.64
CA PHE A 35 4.38 4.74 4.67
C PHE A 35 2.87 4.70 4.45
N HIS A 36 2.16 5.69 5.00
CA HIS A 36 0.73 5.85 4.74
C HIS A 36 0.54 6.77 3.52
N CYS A 37 -0.33 6.39 2.59
CA CYS A 37 -0.78 7.29 1.53
C CYS A 37 -2.17 7.79 1.87
N ASP A 38 -2.29 9.08 2.21
CA ASP A 38 -3.56 9.69 2.60
C ASP A 38 -4.63 9.60 1.51
N LYS A 39 -4.22 9.72 0.24
CA LYS A 39 -5.14 9.64 -0.91
C LYS A 39 -5.72 8.24 -1.12
N CYS A 40 -4.94 7.20 -0.83
CA CYS A 40 -5.42 5.82 -0.89
C CYS A 40 -6.09 5.37 0.43
N GLY A 41 -5.82 6.04 1.56
CA GLY A 41 -6.23 5.59 2.88
C GLY A 41 -5.53 4.30 3.35
N LEU A 42 -4.39 3.95 2.77
CA LEU A 42 -3.72 2.66 2.96
C LEU A 42 -2.23 2.83 3.24
N CYS A 43 -1.70 1.96 4.11
CA CYS A 43 -0.27 1.76 4.27
C CYS A 43 0.31 0.98 3.08
N ARG A 44 1.43 1.47 2.54
CA ARG A 44 2.23 0.82 1.49
C ARG A 44 3.64 0.52 2.03
N VAL A 45 4.40 -0.26 1.28
CA VAL A 45 5.75 -0.73 1.64
C VAL A 45 6.71 -0.44 0.48
N GLY A 46 8.00 -0.23 0.76
CA GLY A 46 9.03 0.01 -0.26
C GLY A 46 9.55 1.45 -0.32
N GLY A 47 9.19 2.29 0.64
CA GLY A 47 9.72 3.65 0.85
C GLY A 47 8.91 4.72 0.13
N GLN A 48 8.42 5.73 0.87
CA GLN A 48 7.58 6.81 0.32
C GLN A 48 8.22 7.52 -0.88
N ASN A 49 9.54 7.70 -0.86
CA ASN A 49 10.27 8.35 -1.94
C ASN A 49 10.32 7.54 -3.23
N ASN A 50 9.99 6.24 -3.22
CA ASN A 50 9.98 5.40 -4.41
C ASN A 50 8.61 5.35 -5.10
N TYR A 51 7.59 6.00 -4.53
CA TYR A 51 6.23 6.00 -5.05
C TYR A 51 5.69 7.42 -5.23
N PHE A 52 4.69 7.54 -6.11
CA PHE A 52 3.82 8.70 -6.20
C PHE A 52 2.37 8.22 -6.33
N HIS A 53 1.42 9.04 -5.89
CA HIS A 53 0.01 8.75 -6.11
C HIS A 53 -0.45 9.42 -7.41
N CYS A 54 -0.89 8.62 -8.37
CA CYS A 54 -1.51 9.11 -9.59
C CYS A 54 -3.01 9.27 -9.32
N THR A 55 -3.51 10.51 -9.40
CA THR A 55 -4.93 10.82 -9.15
C THR A 55 -5.84 10.18 -10.20
N GLU A 56 -5.44 10.19 -11.48
CA GLU A 56 -6.23 9.62 -12.58
C GLU A 56 -6.39 8.10 -12.46
N CYS A 57 -5.31 7.39 -12.14
CA CYS A 57 -5.34 5.95 -11.89
C CYS A 57 -5.90 5.60 -10.50
N ASN A 58 -6.07 6.60 -9.63
CA ASN A 58 -6.48 6.46 -8.24
C ASN A 58 -5.64 5.43 -7.46
N MET A 59 -4.32 5.45 -7.66
CA MET A 59 -3.42 4.47 -7.06
C MET A 59 -1.98 4.97 -6.85
N CYS A 60 -1.27 4.35 -5.92
CA CYS A 60 0.17 4.53 -5.75
C CYS A 60 0.94 3.72 -6.80
N LEU A 61 1.80 4.39 -7.57
CA LEU A 61 2.67 3.80 -8.58
C LEU A 61 4.14 4.04 -8.22
N ALA A 62 5.02 3.14 -8.67
CA ALA A 62 6.45 3.34 -8.55
C ALA A 62 6.88 4.58 -9.35
N ARG A 63 7.83 5.37 -8.84
CA ARG A 63 8.32 6.59 -9.51
C ARG A 63 8.91 6.34 -10.89
N THR A 64 9.37 5.13 -11.19
CA THR A 64 9.82 4.76 -12.54
C THR A 64 8.70 4.87 -13.59
N LEU A 65 7.44 4.81 -13.16
CA LEU A 65 6.26 4.99 -14.00
C LEU A 65 5.81 6.46 -14.10
N MET A 66 6.46 7.37 -13.38
CA MET A 66 6.19 8.80 -13.51
C MET A 66 6.46 9.19 -14.98
N ASP A 67 5.45 9.76 -15.63
CA ASP A 67 5.42 10.17 -17.05
C ASP A 67 5.47 9.07 -18.12
N ASN A 68 5.64 7.79 -17.74
CA ASN A 68 5.73 6.67 -18.68
C ASN A 68 4.52 5.73 -18.69
N HIS A 69 3.60 5.85 -17.73
CA HIS A 69 2.40 5.02 -17.70
C HIS A 69 1.24 5.68 -18.46
N LYS A 70 0.48 4.86 -19.19
CA LYS A 70 -0.81 5.28 -19.73
C LYS A 70 -1.84 5.21 -18.61
N CYS A 71 -2.42 6.34 -18.25
CA CYS A 71 -3.47 6.37 -17.24
C CYS A 71 -4.70 5.58 -17.74
N VAL A 72 -5.20 4.69 -16.88
CA VAL A 72 -6.48 4.03 -17.03
C VAL A 72 -7.26 4.37 -15.78
N THR A 73 -8.36 5.11 -15.95
CA THR A 73 -9.16 5.63 -14.84
C THR A 73 -9.64 4.49 -13.96
N ASP A 74 -9.44 4.62 -12.65
CA ASP A 74 -9.86 3.64 -11.65
C ASP A 74 -9.44 2.19 -11.97
N CYS A 75 -8.25 2.01 -12.55
CA CYS A 75 -7.75 0.69 -12.96
C CYS A 75 -7.62 -0.32 -11.81
N ALA A 76 -7.54 0.14 -10.56
CA ALA A 76 -7.53 -0.69 -9.37
C ALA A 76 -8.94 -0.99 -8.80
N ALA A 77 -10.03 -0.46 -9.37
CA ALA A 77 -11.39 -0.65 -8.86
C ALA A 77 -11.96 -2.07 -9.06
N GLY A 78 -11.22 -2.95 -9.76
CA GLY A 78 -11.61 -4.33 -9.99
C GLY A 78 -10.99 -5.34 -9.01
N ASN A 79 -11.23 -6.61 -9.30
CA ASN A 79 -10.60 -7.73 -8.63
C ASN A 79 -9.49 -8.33 -9.50
N CYS A 80 -8.50 -8.94 -8.86
CA CYS A 80 -7.45 -9.66 -9.54
C CYS A 80 -8.07 -10.82 -10.34
N PRO A 81 -7.80 -10.94 -11.65
CA PRO A 81 -8.43 -11.97 -12.49
C PRO A 81 -8.01 -13.40 -12.12
N VAL A 82 -6.93 -13.56 -11.34
CA VAL A 82 -6.40 -14.87 -10.93
C VAL A 82 -7.00 -15.34 -9.61
N CYS A 83 -6.98 -14.49 -8.57
CA CYS A 83 -7.40 -14.88 -7.21
C CYS A 83 -8.76 -14.28 -6.79
N ALA A 84 -9.39 -13.46 -7.64
CA ALA A 84 -10.65 -12.77 -7.38
C ALA A 84 -10.67 -11.82 -6.16
N GLU A 85 -9.52 -11.55 -5.54
CA GLU A 85 -9.39 -10.56 -4.47
C GLU A 85 -9.32 -9.13 -5.00
N ASN A 86 -9.77 -8.16 -4.20
CA ASN A 86 -9.80 -6.74 -4.58
C ASN A 86 -8.40 -6.15 -4.81
N LEU A 87 -8.21 -5.41 -5.91
CA LEU A 87 -6.91 -4.83 -6.26
C LEU A 87 -6.60 -3.54 -5.47
N HIS A 88 -7.61 -2.77 -5.10
CA HIS A 88 -7.41 -1.48 -4.43
C HIS A 88 -7.11 -1.63 -2.93
N THR A 89 -7.95 -2.39 -2.20
CA THR A 89 -7.91 -2.51 -0.74
C THR A 89 -6.91 -3.53 -0.21
N THR A 90 -6.37 -4.38 -1.10
CA THR A 90 -5.35 -5.35 -0.75
C THR A 90 -4.04 -4.71 -0.32
N ARG A 91 -3.33 -5.41 0.57
CA ARG A 91 -1.95 -5.09 0.95
C ARG A 91 -0.92 -5.77 0.03
N LYS A 92 -1.37 -6.62 -0.89
CA LYS A 92 -0.50 -7.31 -1.86
C LYS A 92 0.04 -6.30 -2.87
N THR A 93 1.27 -6.50 -3.31
CA THR A 93 1.88 -5.71 -4.37
C THR A 93 1.09 -5.90 -5.67
N LEU A 94 0.92 -4.82 -6.41
CA LEU A 94 0.25 -4.81 -7.70
C LEU A 94 1.29 -4.83 -8.82
N HIS A 95 0.96 -5.55 -9.89
CA HIS A 95 1.72 -5.59 -11.13
C HIS A 95 0.84 -5.01 -12.25
N VAL A 96 1.39 -4.03 -12.96
CA VAL A 96 0.74 -3.40 -14.12
C VAL A 96 1.31 -4.01 -15.39
N LEU A 97 0.46 -4.67 -16.17
CA LEU A 97 0.86 -5.26 -17.44
C LEU A 97 1.10 -4.19 -18.51
N PRO A 98 1.87 -4.47 -19.58
CA PRO A 98 2.05 -3.55 -20.70
C PRO A 98 0.74 -3.11 -21.39
N CYS A 99 -0.31 -3.94 -21.30
CA CYS A 99 -1.65 -3.61 -21.80
C CYS A 99 -2.47 -2.71 -20.86
N GLY A 100 -1.96 -2.35 -19.69
CA GLY A 100 -2.60 -1.47 -18.70
C GLY A 100 -3.46 -2.18 -17.66
N HIS A 101 -3.67 -3.50 -17.77
CA HIS A 101 -4.39 -4.29 -16.77
C HIS A 101 -3.54 -4.55 -15.52
N ILE A 102 -4.21 -4.76 -14.39
CA ILE A 102 -3.57 -4.92 -13.08
C ILE A 102 -3.92 -6.28 -12.48
N LEU A 103 -2.91 -6.92 -11.88
CA LEU A 103 -3.08 -8.10 -11.03
C LEU A 103 -2.13 -8.04 -9.83
N HIS A 104 -2.27 -8.94 -8.87
CA HIS A 104 -1.27 -9.07 -7.81
C HIS A 104 0.06 -9.59 -8.39
N SER A 105 1.21 -9.05 -7.94
CA SER A 105 2.53 -9.52 -8.37
C SER A 105 2.71 -11.02 -8.13
N GLN A 106 2.24 -11.51 -6.98
CA GLN A 106 2.26 -12.94 -6.65
C GLN A 106 1.42 -13.79 -7.62
N CYS A 107 0.34 -13.23 -8.19
CA CYS A 107 -0.47 -13.92 -9.19
C CYS A 107 0.14 -13.86 -10.59
N TYR A 108 1.06 -12.92 -10.84
CA TYR A 108 1.78 -12.80 -12.11
C TYR A 108 2.96 -13.78 -12.17
N GLU A 109 3.64 -13.98 -11.04
CA GLU A 109 4.83 -14.83 -10.89
C GLU A 109 4.51 -16.30 -10.60
N ALA A 110 3.22 -16.67 -10.54
CA ALA A 110 2.73 -17.99 -10.17
C ALA A 110 2.92 -19.06 -11.27
#